data_AF-A0A1H9EDI2-F1
#
_entry.id   AF-A0A1H9EDI2-F1
#
_cell.length_a   1.000
_cell.length_b   1.000
_cell.length_c   1.000
_cell.angle_alpha   90.00
_cell.angle_beta   90.00
_cell.angle_gamma   90.00
#
_symmetry.space_group_name_H-M   'P 1'
#
loop_
_entity.id
_entity.type
_entity.pdbx_description
1 polymer ?
#
loop_
_entity_poly.entity_id
_entity_poly.type
_entity_poly.pdbx_seq_one_letter_code
_entity_poly.pdbx_strand_id
1 'polypeptide(L)'
;MHAGCSVIDTQKMQRVAGQIGSNPAGIFQDHNGQRYYVKSLESPMHARNELIAARLYQLAGAPTLTYHNSVDPCQIVTEWLALDKKHIAHFSESERKQAQQWFGVHAWTANWDAAGFDGDNQGVKNGKVLTLDVGGALAFRAHGDPKGKAFGLQVEELTVLRRDRGNPHALKLFADMTEDEVKQAIRVVALIPNEQIRQVIINSGGSHKLAEKMVARKADMMGRLS
;
A
#
# COMPACT_ATOMS: atom_id res chain seq x y z
N MET A 1 -8.93 10.72 21.69
CA MET A 1 -8.03 11.82 21.30
C MET A 1 -7.59 11.54 19.86
N HIS A 2 -8.09 12.27 18.87
CA HIS A 2 -7.59 12.15 17.51
C HIS A 2 -6.21 12.78 17.49
N ALA A 3 -5.16 11.97 17.28
CA ALA A 3 -3.86 12.51 16.91
C ALA A 3 -4.08 13.31 15.62
N GLY A 4 -4.05 14.64 15.74
CA GLY A 4 -4.17 15.53 14.60
C GLY A 4 -3.12 15.13 13.59
N CYS A 5 -3.55 14.77 12.38
CA CYS A 5 -2.63 14.44 11.30
C CYS A 5 -1.86 15.72 10.97
N SER A 6 -0.66 15.88 11.55
CA SER A 6 0.20 17.02 11.31
C SER A 6 0.54 17.09 9.83
N VAL A 7 0.20 18.20 9.19
CA VAL A 7 0.59 18.47 7.82
C VAL A 7 2.06 18.89 7.83
N ILE A 8 2.90 18.18 7.08
CA ILE A 8 4.33 18.41 6.98
C ILE A 8 4.61 19.43 5.87
N ASP A 9 5.40 20.46 6.21
CA ASP A 9 5.94 21.41 5.26
C ASP A 9 7.41 21.07 4.97
N THR A 10 7.65 20.36 3.87
CA THR A 10 8.98 19.86 3.50
C THR A 10 9.95 20.97 3.10
N GLN A 11 9.46 22.17 2.76
CA GLN A 11 10.31 23.33 2.45
C GLN A 11 11.04 23.86 3.70
N LYS A 12 10.54 23.52 4.90
CA LYS A 12 11.18 23.86 6.18
C LYS A 12 12.19 22.82 6.65
N MET A 13 12.45 21.78 5.86
CA MET A 13 13.33 20.67 6.20
C MET A 13 14.63 20.70 5.39
N GLN A 14 15.69 20.16 5.98
CA GLN A 14 16.96 19.99 5.28
C GLN A 14 16.95 18.67 4.50
N ARG A 15 17.28 18.69 3.21
CA ARG A 15 17.55 17.45 2.45
C ARG A 15 18.91 16.89 2.87
N VAL A 16 18.92 15.67 3.40
CA VAL A 16 20.13 15.02 3.96
C VAL A 16 20.59 13.80 3.16
N ALA A 17 19.76 13.23 2.28
CA ALA A 17 20.17 12.18 1.35
C ALA A 17 19.31 12.14 0.07
N GLY A 18 19.82 11.39 -0.92
CA GLY A 18 19.21 11.21 -2.24
C GLY A 18 18.04 10.23 -2.31
N GLN A 19 17.61 9.96 -3.54
CA GLN A 19 16.48 9.10 -3.91
C GLN A 19 16.78 7.60 -3.74
N ILE A 20 15.77 6.83 -3.33
CA ILE A 20 15.79 5.37 -3.17
C ILE A 20 14.53 4.83 -3.89
N GLY A 21 14.59 4.73 -5.22
CA GLY A 21 13.45 4.36 -6.07
C GLY A 21 13.47 5.11 -7.41
N SER A 22 12.36 5.08 -8.15
CA SER A 22 12.25 5.69 -9.50
C SER A 22 11.66 7.11 -9.50
N ASN A 23 10.77 7.42 -8.55
CA ASN A 23 10.17 8.75 -8.42
C ASN A 23 11.17 9.75 -7.81
N PRO A 24 11.17 11.04 -8.24
CA PRO A 24 11.95 12.09 -7.61
C PRO A 24 11.73 12.11 -6.09
N ALA A 25 12.78 11.84 -5.32
CA ALA A 25 12.66 11.68 -3.88
C ALA A 25 13.93 12.07 -3.11
N GLY A 26 13.82 12.10 -1.78
CA GLY A 26 14.96 12.30 -0.89
C GLY A 26 14.64 12.03 0.57
N ILE A 27 15.69 11.93 1.37
CA ILE A 27 15.57 11.94 2.83
C ILE A 27 15.68 13.38 3.30
N PHE A 28 14.67 13.84 4.04
CA PHE A 28 14.60 15.16 4.64
C PHE A 28 14.66 15.03 6.16
N GLN A 29 15.23 16.03 6.83
CA GLN A 29 15.37 16.07 8.28
C GLN A 29 14.75 17.37 8.81
N ASP A 30 13.90 17.26 9.83
CA ASP A 30 13.32 18.40 10.52
C ASP A 30 14.30 19.02 11.53
N HIS A 31 13.88 20.10 12.19
CA HIS A 31 14.69 20.79 13.20
C HIS A 31 14.94 19.97 14.48
N ASN A 32 14.16 18.92 14.72
CA ASN A 32 14.33 18.00 15.85
C ASN A 32 15.24 16.81 15.51
N GLY A 33 15.70 16.71 14.26
CA GLY A 33 16.49 15.57 13.78
C GLY A 33 15.66 14.38 13.30
N GLN A 34 14.33 14.45 13.31
CA GLN A 34 13.46 13.41 12.74
C GLN A 34 13.62 13.40 11.23
N ARG A 35 13.78 12.20 10.67
CA ARG A 35 13.96 12.00 9.23
C ARG A 35 12.69 11.49 8.57
N TYR A 36 12.49 11.92 7.33
CA TYR A 36 11.35 11.57 6.49
C TYR A 36 11.85 11.18 5.10
N TYR A 37 11.20 10.21 4.48
CA TYR A 37 11.31 9.99 3.05
C TYR A 37 10.20 10.78 2.35
N VAL A 38 10.58 11.66 1.44
CA VAL A 38 9.64 12.50 0.68
C VAL A 38 9.71 12.09 -0.77
N LYS A 39 8.58 11.66 -1.32
CA LYS A 39 8.39 11.36 -2.74
C LYS A 39 7.57 12.47 -3.39
N SER A 40 8.07 13.05 -4.48
CA SER A 40 7.29 13.93 -5.34
C SER A 40 6.68 13.11 -6.48
N LEU A 41 5.36 13.17 -6.60
CA LEU A 41 4.59 12.45 -7.61
C LEU A 41 4.16 13.41 -8.72
N GLU A 42 3.76 12.83 -9.86
CA GLU A 42 3.42 13.60 -11.07
C GLU A 42 2.26 14.59 -10.85
N SER A 43 1.31 14.25 -9.97
CA SER A 43 0.16 15.11 -9.72
C SER A 43 -0.45 14.90 -8.33
N PRO A 44 -1.29 15.83 -7.84
CA PRO A 44 -2.01 15.67 -6.60
C PRO A 44 -2.92 14.43 -6.56
N MET A 45 -3.36 13.96 -7.73
CA MET A 45 -4.17 12.75 -7.83
C MET A 45 -3.38 11.51 -7.46
N HIS A 46 -2.10 11.42 -7.87
CA HIS A 46 -1.22 10.31 -7.52
C HIS A 46 -0.93 10.27 -6.01
N ALA A 47 -0.57 11.41 -5.43
CA ALA A 47 -0.32 11.51 -3.98
C ALA A 47 -1.57 11.16 -3.18
N ARG A 48 -2.73 11.69 -3.57
CA ARG A 48 -3.99 11.34 -2.90
C ARG A 48 -4.33 9.85 -3.03
N ASN A 49 -4.09 9.25 -4.19
CA ASN A 49 -4.32 7.82 -4.41
C ASN A 49 -3.45 6.95 -3.49
N GLU A 50 -2.14 7.23 -3.42
CA GLU A 50 -1.23 6.50 -2.53
C GLU A 50 -1.61 6.69 -1.06
N LEU A 51 -1.97 7.92 -0.65
CA LEU A 51 -2.41 8.18 0.72
C LEU A 51 -3.69 7.40 1.06
N ILE A 52 -4.71 7.43 0.20
CA ILE A 52 -5.94 6.65 0.40
C ILE A 52 -5.61 5.15 0.51
N ALA A 53 -4.74 4.64 -0.38
CA ALA A 53 -4.31 3.25 -0.32
C ALA A 53 -3.64 2.93 1.03
N ALA A 54 -2.69 3.74 1.48
CA ALA A 54 -2.04 3.56 2.77
C ALA A 54 -3.04 3.57 3.94
N ARG A 55 -4.03 4.48 3.93
CA ARG A 55 -5.08 4.51 4.95
C ARG A 55 -5.98 3.28 4.92
N LEU A 56 -6.26 2.70 3.76
CA LEU A 56 -7.01 1.44 3.64
C LEU A 56 -6.22 0.24 4.17
N TYR A 57 -4.90 0.20 3.94
CA TYR A 57 -4.03 -0.82 4.53
C TYR A 57 -4.02 -0.71 6.06
N GLN A 58 -3.85 0.51 6.58
CA GLN A 58 -3.89 0.78 8.02
C GLN A 58 -5.25 0.44 8.65
N LEU A 59 -6.36 0.73 7.95
CA LEU A 59 -7.70 0.34 8.36
C LEU A 59 -7.85 -1.19 8.47
N ALA A 60 -7.22 -1.94 7.55
CA ALA A 60 -7.18 -3.40 7.60
C ALA A 60 -6.21 -3.96 8.66
N GLY A 61 -5.44 -3.10 9.34
CA GLY A 61 -4.37 -3.49 10.26
C GLY A 61 -3.06 -3.91 9.58
N ALA A 62 -2.97 -3.80 8.26
CA ALA A 62 -1.78 -4.16 7.49
C ALA A 62 -0.62 -3.20 7.84
N PRO A 63 0.58 -3.71 8.15
CA PRO A 63 1.71 -2.87 8.50
C PRO A 63 2.24 -2.13 7.27
N THR A 64 2.28 -0.81 7.37
CA THR A 64 2.92 0.07 6.38
C THR A 64 3.93 0.98 7.06
N LEU A 65 4.63 1.80 6.28
CA LEU A 65 5.30 2.98 6.81
C LEU A 65 4.31 3.95 7.48
N THR A 66 4.80 4.86 8.31
CA THR A 66 4.00 5.95 8.88
C THR A 66 3.84 7.06 7.84
N TYR A 67 2.62 7.26 7.33
CA TYR A 67 2.30 8.29 6.34
C TYR A 67 1.81 9.59 6.98
N HIS A 68 2.29 10.71 6.45
CA HIS A 68 1.92 12.08 6.83
C HIS A 68 1.38 12.85 5.62
N ASN A 69 0.48 13.80 5.88
CA ASN A 69 0.03 14.75 4.85
C ASN A 69 1.14 15.76 4.56
N SER A 70 1.29 16.20 3.32
CA SER A 70 2.20 17.30 2.95
C SER A 70 1.43 18.58 2.64
N VAL A 71 2.06 19.74 2.86
CA VAL A 71 1.59 21.04 2.35
C VAL A 71 1.61 21.04 0.82
N ASP A 72 2.64 20.43 0.23
CA ASP A 72 2.70 20.23 -1.22
C ASP A 72 1.77 19.07 -1.60
N PRO A 73 0.68 19.32 -2.35
CA PRO A 73 -0.31 18.30 -2.65
C PRO A 73 0.21 17.20 -3.58
N CYS A 74 1.37 17.38 -4.23
CA CYS A 74 2.02 16.37 -5.07
C CYS A 74 2.97 15.46 -4.29
N GLN A 75 3.12 15.65 -2.98
CA GLN A 75 4.08 14.89 -2.18
C GLN A 75 3.43 13.83 -1.29
N ILE A 76 4.12 12.70 -1.16
CA ILE A 76 3.92 11.72 -0.09
C ILE A 76 5.11 11.82 0.87
N VAL A 77 4.79 11.87 2.17
CA VAL A 77 5.79 11.91 3.24
C VAL A 77 5.61 10.70 4.13
N THR A 78 6.68 9.93 4.29
CA THR A 78 6.73 8.83 5.27
C THR A 78 7.86 9.05 6.26
N GLU A 79 7.70 8.58 7.49
CA GLU A 79 8.82 8.54 8.43
C GLU A 79 9.94 7.67 7.88
N TRP A 80 11.17 8.16 7.96
CA TRP A 80 12.33 7.39 7.55
C TRP A 80 12.53 6.21 8.49
N LEU A 81 12.57 5.01 7.90
CA LEU A 81 12.74 3.76 8.64
C LEU A 81 13.91 2.96 8.09
N ALA A 82 14.92 2.72 8.93
CA ALA A 82 16.01 1.81 8.61
C ALA A 82 15.54 0.36 8.78
N LEU A 83 15.31 -0.33 7.66
CA LEU A 83 14.85 -1.72 7.61
C LEU A 83 15.98 -2.71 7.94
N ASP A 84 15.62 -3.83 8.56
CA ASP A 84 16.55 -4.92 8.88
C ASP A 84 16.73 -5.84 7.66
N LYS A 85 15.67 -6.02 6.87
CA LYS A 85 15.69 -6.70 5.57
C LYS A 85 14.92 -5.88 4.55
N LYS A 86 15.43 -5.86 3.33
CA LYS A 86 14.76 -5.33 2.15
C LYS A 86 14.55 -6.48 1.19
N HIS A 87 13.52 -6.41 0.36
CA HIS A 87 13.25 -7.38 -0.70
C HIS A 87 12.78 -8.75 -0.19
N ILE A 88 11.74 -9.28 -0.83
CA ILE A 88 11.18 -10.60 -0.49
C ILE A 88 12.19 -11.74 -0.61
N ALA A 89 13.26 -11.57 -1.39
CA ALA A 89 14.32 -12.56 -1.57
C ALA A 89 15.11 -12.86 -0.29
N HIS A 90 15.07 -11.95 0.69
CA HIS A 90 15.78 -12.09 1.96
C HIS A 90 14.86 -12.53 3.10
N PHE A 91 13.58 -12.78 2.82
CA PHE A 91 12.62 -13.18 3.83
C PHE A 91 12.83 -14.64 4.23
N SER A 92 12.70 -14.92 5.53
CA SER A 92 12.47 -16.28 5.99
C SER A 92 11.10 -16.78 5.54
N GLU A 93 10.85 -18.09 5.67
CA GLU A 93 9.53 -18.64 5.39
C GLU A 93 8.44 -18.00 6.29
N SER A 94 8.73 -17.79 7.57
CA SER A 94 7.79 -17.15 8.50
C SER A 94 7.48 -15.69 8.12
N GLU A 95 8.48 -14.92 7.68
CA GLU A 95 8.29 -13.55 7.19
C GLU A 95 7.48 -13.55 5.89
N ARG A 96 7.77 -14.46 4.97
CA ARG A 96 6.97 -14.63 3.74
C ARG A 96 5.51 -14.97 4.06
N LYS A 97 5.25 -15.88 5.02
CA LYS A 97 3.90 -16.18 5.49
C LYS A 97 3.22 -14.98 6.14
N GLN A 98 3.94 -14.17 6.90
CA GLN A 98 3.41 -12.91 7.44
C GLN A 98 3.05 -11.91 6.33
N ALA A 99 3.84 -11.80 5.27
CA ALA A 99 3.49 -11.00 4.09
C ALA A 99 2.21 -11.51 3.41
N GLN A 100 2.10 -12.83 3.23
CA GLN A 100 0.96 -13.50 2.60
C GLN A 100 -0.37 -13.29 3.36
N GLN A 101 -0.35 -13.09 4.68
CA GLN A 101 -1.55 -12.76 5.46
C GLN A 101 -2.27 -11.50 4.94
N TRP A 102 -1.52 -10.57 4.34
CA TRP A 102 -2.05 -9.31 3.78
C TRP A 102 -2.45 -9.42 2.31
N PHE A 103 -2.38 -10.62 1.70
CA PHE A 103 -2.73 -10.85 0.31
C PHE A 103 -4.13 -10.35 -0.05
N GLY A 104 -5.12 -10.55 0.84
CA GLY A 104 -6.47 -10.05 0.65
C GLY A 104 -6.53 -8.52 0.57
N VAL A 105 -5.69 -7.81 1.33
CA VAL A 105 -5.61 -6.33 1.29
C VAL A 105 -4.99 -5.87 -0.03
N HIS A 106 -3.92 -6.53 -0.50
CA HIS A 106 -3.33 -6.25 -1.81
C HIS A 106 -4.34 -6.46 -2.94
N ALA A 107 -5.06 -7.59 -2.92
CA ALA A 107 -6.06 -7.91 -3.92
C ALA A 107 -7.24 -6.92 -3.88
N TRP A 108 -7.80 -6.68 -2.70
CA TRP A 108 -8.90 -5.73 -2.49
C TRP A 108 -8.57 -4.34 -3.01
N THR A 109 -7.35 -3.87 -2.79
CA THR A 109 -6.89 -2.56 -3.25
C THR A 109 -6.38 -2.53 -4.69
N ALA A 110 -6.47 -3.64 -5.43
CA ALA A 110 -5.91 -3.76 -6.77
C ALA A 110 -4.42 -3.38 -6.84
N ASN A 111 -3.63 -3.75 -5.82
CA ASN A 111 -2.20 -3.44 -5.81
C ASN A 111 -1.44 -4.45 -6.67
N TRP A 112 -1.28 -4.12 -7.96
CA TRP A 112 -0.56 -4.95 -8.92
C TRP A 112 0.96 -4.96 -8.67
N ASP A 113 1.44 -3.99 -7.90
CA ASP A 113 2.84 -3.81 -7.56
C ASP A 113 3.13 -4.23 -6.10
N ALA A 114 2.31 -5.13 -5.54
CA ALA A 114 2.39 -5.54 -4.14
C ALA A 114 3.80 -6.01 -3.72
N ALA A 115 4.48 -6.77 -4.60
CA ALA A 115 5.85 -7.18 -4.36
C ALA A 115 6.87 -6.09 -4.75
N GLY A 116 6.57 -5.23 -5.71
CA GLY A 116 7.56 -4.32 -6.31
C GLY A 116 8.49 -5.03 -7.28
N PHE A 117 9.47 -4.29 -7.79
CA PHE A 117 10.52 -4.84 -8.65
C PHE A 117 11.57 -5.53 -7.76
N ASP A 118 11.92 -6.77 -8.09
CA ASP A 118 12.77 -7.62 -7.23
C ASP A 118 12.27 -7.84 -5.79
N GLY A 119 11.01 -7.49 -5.51
CA GLY A 119 10.40 -7.64 -4.19
C GLY A 119 10.58 -6.44 -3.26
N ASP A 120 11.01 -5.29 -3.78
CA ASP A 120 11.43 -4.12 -3.02
C ASP A 120 10.30 -3.33 -2.32
N ASN A 121 9.04 -3.60 -2.63
CA ASN A 121 7.90 -3.00 -1.92
C ASN A 121 7.57 -3.70 -0.60
N GLN A 122 8.38 -4.68 -0.19
CA GLN A 122 8.26 -5.39 1.08
C GLN A 122 9.59 -5.31 1.87
N GLY A 123 9.49 -5.12 3.18
CA GLY A 123 10.65 -5.09 4.07
C GLY A 123 10.32 -5.57 5.47
N VAL A 124 11.36 -5.81 6.28
CA VAL A 124 11.22 -6.23 7.68
C VAL A 124 11.80 -5.17 8.60
N LYS A 125 11.06 -4.87 9.67
CA LYS A 125 11.58 -4.14 10.81
C LYS A 125 11.16 -4.81 12.11
N ASN A 126 12.11 -5.09 12.99
CA ASN A 126 11.88 -5.69 14.31
C ASN A 126 11.02 -6.96 14.22
N GLY A 127 11.31 -7.83 13.24
CA GLY A 127 10.58 -9.08 13.00
C GLY A 127 9.17 -8.91 12.41
N LYS A 128 8.77 -7.69 12.04
CA LYS A 128 7.49 -7.38 11.40
C LYS A 128 7.71 -7.04 9.93
N VAL A 129 7.01 -7.72 9.03
CA VAL A 129 6.95 -7.39 7.61
C VAL A 129 6.04 -6.18 7.39
N LEU A 130 6.50 -5.24 6.58
CA LEU A 130 5.80 -4.03 6.18
C LEU A 130 5.69 -3.97 4.66
N THR A 131 4.54 -3.48 4.19
CA THR A 131 4.40 -2.97 2.82
C THR A 131 4.93 -1.53 2.77
N LEU A 132 5.95 -1.31 1.94
CA LEU A 132 6.74 -0.08 1.90
C LEU A 132 6.23 0.93 0.87
N ASP A 133 5.62 0.44 -0.21
CA ASP A 133 5.05 1.25 -1.27
C ASP A 133 3.68 0.71 -1.69
N VAL A 134 2.71 1.61 -1.79
CA VAL A 134 1.33 1.32 -2.21
C VAL A 134 0.87 2.23 -3.35
N GLY A 135 1.80 2.90 -4.04
CA GLY A 135 1.50 3.75 -5.19
C GLY A 135 0.84 2.98 -6.35
N GLY A 136 1.18 1.70 -6.52
CA GLY A 136 0.56 0.79 -7.49
C GLY A 136 -0.82 0.26 -7.11
N ALA A 137 -1.41 0.72 -6.00
CA ALA A 137 -2.77 0.39 -5.58
C ALA A 137 -3.82 1.33 -6.20
N LEU A 138 -5.07 0.91 -6.13
CA LEU A 138 -6.26 1.65 -6.55
C LEU A 138 -6.19 2.03 -8.05
N ALA A 139 -6.24 3.32 -8.38
CA ALA A 139 -6.45 3.78 -9.76
C ALA A 139 -5.20 3.71 -10.66
N PHE A 140 -4.00 3.61 -10.09
CA PHE A 140 -2.74 3.74 -10.84
C PHE A 140 -1.86 2.48 -10.75
N ARG A 141 -0.98 2.30 -11.74
CA ARG A 141 0.05 1.24 -11.78
C ARG A 141 1.33 1.76 -11.12
N ALA A 142 2.35 0.90 -10.97
CA ALA A 142 3.65 1.24 -10.38
C ALA A 142 4.31 2.50 -10.98
N HIS A 143 4.11 2.73 -12.28
CA HIS A 143 4.68 3.87 -13.02
C HIS A 143 3.71 5.05 -13.18
N GLY A 144 2.60 5.07 -12.43
CA GLY A 144 1.60 6.15 -12.48
C GLY A 144 0.53 5.99 -13.56
N ASP A 145 0.69 5.11 -14.55
CA ASP A 145 -0.33 4.91 -15.57
C ASP A 145 -1.68 4.48 -14.97
N PRO A 146 -2.83 5.00 -15.46
CA PRO A 146 -4.13 4.61 -14.96
C PRO A 146 -4.46 3.15 -15.31
N LYS A 147 -5.02 2.41 -14.35
CA LYS A 147 -5.57 1.06 -14.59
C LYS A 147 -6.85 1.09 -15.44
N GLY A 148 -7.55 2.23 -15.46
CA GLY A 148 -8.79 2.41 -16.21
C GLY A 148 -9.85 1.36 -15.84
N LYS A 149 -10.42 0.71 -16.86
CA LYS A 149 -11.50 -0.31 -16.69
C LYS A 149 -11.02 -1.56 -15.94
N ALA A 150 -9.72 -1.83 -15.93
CA ALA A 150 -9.18 -2.99 -15.22
C ALA A 150 -9.30 -2.87 -13.69
N PHE A 151 -9.39 -1.64 -13.15
CA PHE A 151 -9.76 -1.44 -11.75
C PHE A 151 -11.30 -1.52 -11.59
N GLY A 152 -11.81 -2.74 -11.70
CA GLY A 152 -13.24 -3.07 -11.66
C GLY A 152 -13.77 -3.37 -10.25
N LEU A 153 -15.00 -3.89 -10.19
CA LEU A 153 -15.64 -4.33 -8.94
C LEU A 153 -15.23 -5.77 -8.57
N GLN A 154 -14.88 -6.59 -9.56
CA GLN A 154 -14.38 -7.95 -9.34
C GLN A 154 -12.90 -7.90 -8.91
N VAL A 155 -12.56 -8.75 -7.95
CA VAL A 155 -11.20 -8.82 -7.38
C VAL A 155 -10.42 -9.95 -8.05
N GLU A 156 -10.12 -9.73 -9.33
CA GLU A 156 -9.32 -10.66 -10.15
C GLU A 156 -7.88 -10.79 -9.65
N GLU A 157 -7.40 -9.85 -8.84
CA GLU A 157 -6.10 -9.89 -8.18
C GLU A 157 -5.90 -11.11 -7.28
N LEU A 158 -6.97 -11.71 -6.75
CA LEU A 158 -6.88 -12.98 -6.03
C LEU A 158 -6.36 -14.13 -6.93
N THR A 159 -6.55 -14.02 -8.24
CA THR A 159 -6.05 -14.96 -9.24
C THR A 159 -4.77 -14.47 -9.89
N VAL A 160 -4.76 -13.24 -10.43
CA VAL A 160 -3.66 -12.78 -11.30
C VAL A 160 -2.35 -12.62 -10.54
N LEU A 161 -2.36 -12.15 -9.29
CA LEU A 161 -1.13 -12.02 -8.48
C LEU A 161 -0.50 -13.38 -8.14
N ARG A 162 -1.25 -14.48 -8.26
CA ARG A 162 -0.78 -15.86 -8.00
C ARG A 162 -0.44 -16.63 -9.26
N ARG A 163 -0.81 -16.14 -10.45
CA ARG A 163 -0.75 -16.92 -11.70
C ARG A 163 -0.16 -16.19 -12.90
N ASP A 164 -0.12 -14.86 -12.90
CA ASP A 164 0.40 -14.09 -14.02
C ASP A 164 1.93 -14.18 -14.11
N ARG A 165 2.42 -14.84 -15.17
CA ARG A 165 3.86 -14.94 -15.46
C ARG A 165 4.49 -13.62 -15.85
N GLY A 166 3.70 -12.61 -16.23
CA GLY A 166 4.14 -11.24 -16.43
C GLY A 166 4.49 -10.50 -15.13
N ASN A 167 4.15 -11.07 -13.97
CA ASN A 167 4.50 -10.53 -12.65
C ASN A 167 5.22 -11.58 -11.78
N PRO A 168 6.46 -11.96 -12.13
CA PRO A 168 7.20 -13.00 -11.41
C PRO A 168 7.47 -12.65 -9.94
N HIS A 169 7.53 -11.36 -9.59
CA HIS A 169 7.75 -10.92 -8.22
C HIS A 169 6.54 -11.19 -7.33
N ALA A 170 5.31 -10.92 -7.84
CA ALA A 170 4.08 -11.32 -7.15
C ALA A 170 3.97 -12.85 -7.04
N LEU A 171 4.35 -13.59 -8.09
CA LEU A 171 4.35 -15.06 -8.04
C LEU A 171 5.26 -15.59 -6.92
N LYS A 172 6.48 -15.05 -6.81
CA LYS A 172 7.41 -15.43 -5.75
C LYS A 172 6.83 -15.21 -4.35
N LEU A 173 5.96 -14.21 -4.20
CA LEU A 173 5.34 -13.90 -2.92
C LEU A 173 4.05 -14.69 -2.66
N PHE A 174 3.21 -14.95 -3.66
CA PHE A 174 1.83 -15.44 -3.44
C PHE A 174 1.47 -16.76 -4.13
N ALA A 175 2.25 -17.23 -5.13
CA ALA A 175 1.83 -18.35 -5.98
C ALA A 175 1.56 -19.66 -5.23
N ASP A 176 2.29 -19.90 -4.13
CA ASP A 176 2.20 -21.11 -3.33
C ASP A 176 1.18 -21.02 -2.18
N MET A 177 0.45 -19.91 -2.03
CA MET A 177 -0.60 -19.83 -1.03
C MET A 177 -1.64 -20.92 -1.29
N THR A 178 -2.04 -21.62 -0.23
CA THR A 178 -3.16 -22.56 -0.30
C THR A 178 -4.49 -21.81 -0.39
N GLU A 179 -5.56 -22.50 -0.80
CA GLU A 179 -6.89 -21.89 -0.83
C GLU A 179 -7.36 -21.47 0.57
N ASP A 180 -7.01 -22.23 1.61
CA ASP A 180 -7.31 -21.84 3.00
C ASP A 180 -6.56 -20.59 3.41
N GLU A 181 -5.27 -20.46 3.07
CA GLU A 181 -4.49 -19.25 3.33
C GLU A 181 -5.07 -18.03 2.60
N VAL A 182 -5.53 -18.20 1.36
CA VAL A 182 -6.23 -17.14 0.62
C VAL A 182 -7.55 -16.77 1.30
N LYS A 183 -8.35 -17.75 1.74
CA LYS A 183 -9.60 -17.49 2.49
C LYS A 183 -9.31 -16.74 3.80
N GLN A 184 -8.23 -17.07 4.52
CA GLN A 184 -7.84 -16.32 5.72
C GLN A 184 -7.43 -14.88 5.39
N ALA A 185 -6.65 -14.67 4.34
CA ALA A 185 -6.27 -13.32 3.92
C ALA A 185 -7.48 -12.47 3.47
N ILE A 186 -8.49 -13.09 2.84
CA ILE A 186 -9.76 -12.41 2.50
C ILE A 186 -10.52 -12.00 3.77
N ARG A 187 -10.56 -12.84 4.80
CA ARG A 187 -11.29 -12.56 6.06
C ARG A 187 -10.80 -11.28 6.74
N VAL A 188 -9.52 -10.93 6.62
CA VAL A 188 -8.96 -9.66 7.11
C VAL A 188 -9.78 -8.46 6.60
N VAL A 189 -10.07 -8.43 5.30
CA VAL A 189 -10.87 -7.36 4.68
C VAL A 189 -12.36 -7.52 4.96
N ALA A 190 -12.86 -8.77 5.01
CA ALA A 190 -14.28 -9.06 5.24
C ALA A 190 -14.77 -8.50 6.59
N LEU A 191 -13.91 -8.47 7.60
CA LEU A 191 -14.22 -7.98 8.95
C LEU A 191 -14.33 -6.45 9.07
N ILE A 192 -13.82 -5.69 8.10
CA ILE A 192 -13.82 -4.22 8.15
C ILE A 192 -15.25 -3.70 7.92
N PRO A 193 -15.89 -2.96 8.83
CA PRO A 193 -17.21 -2.40 8.58
C PRO A 193 -17.25 -1.50 7.34
N ASN A 194 -18.27 -1.66 6.49
CA ASN A 194 -18.37 -0.90 5.23
C ASN A 194 -18.38 0.61 5.46
N GLU A 195 -18.95 1.07 6.58
CA GLU A 195 -18.95 2.50 6.93
C GLU A 195 -17.55 3.04 7.20
N GLN A 196 -16.68 2.25 7.84
CA GLN A 196 -15.29 2.67 8.07
C GLN A 196 -14.51 2.79 6.75
N ILE A 197 -14.78 1.89 5.79
CA ILE A 197 -14.20 1.97 4.44
C ILE A 197 -14.60 3.30 3.78
N ARG A 198 -15.90 3.64 3.80
CA ARG A 198 -16.41 4.89 3.24
C ARG A 198 -15.78 6.10 3.92
N GLN A 199 -15.82 6.13 5.25
CA GLN A 199 -15.31 7.25 6.04
C GLN A 199 -13.82 7.49 5.80
N VAL A 200 -13.00 6.43 5.78
CA VAL A 200 -11.55 6.56 5.53
C VAL A 200 -11.26 7.12 4.14
N ILE A 201 -12.00 6.67 3.11
CA ILE A 201 -11.81 7.16 1.75
C ILE A 201 -12.21 8.63 1.64
N ILE A 202 -13.38 9.02 2.16
CA ILE A 202 -13.85 10.41 2.10
C ILE A 202 -12.94 11.35 2.90
N ASN A 203 -12.56 10.96 4.12
CA ASN A 203 -11.66 11.78 4.97
C ASN A 203 -10.27 11.96 4.37
N SER A 204 -9.85 11.05 3.50
CA SER A 204 -8.57 11.10 2.78
C SER A 204 -8.70 11.81 1.42
N GLY A 205 -9.82 12.49 1.14
CA GLY A 205 -10.08 13.24 -0.09
C GLY A 205 -10.55 12.39 -1.28
N GLY A 206 -10.89 11.12 -1.04
CA GLY A 206 -11.45 10.23 -2.04
C GLY A 206 -12.90 10.58 -2.40
N SER A 207 -13.41 9.96 -3.46
CA SER A 207 -14.80 10.17 -3.92
C SER A 207 -15.74 9.10 -3.37
N HIS A 208 -17.03 9.43 -3.28
CA HIS A 208 -18.08 8.42 -3.00
C HIS A 208 -18.06 7.27 -4.01
N LYS A 209 -17.76 7.54 -5.28
CA LYS A 209 -17.62 6.50 -6.31
C LYS A 209 -16.50 5.50 -5.99
N LEU A 210 -15.36 5.99 -5.49
CA LEU A 210 -14.28 5.12 -5.02
C LEU A 210 -14.70 4.34 -3.78
N ALA A 211 -15.38 4.99 -2.84
CA ALA A 211 -15.88 4.35 -1.62
C ALA A 211 -16.82 3.17 -1.90
N GLU A 212 -17.84 3.38 -2.73
CA GLU A 212 -18.75 2.30 -3.12
C GLU A 212 -18.06 1.21 -3.93
N LYS A 213 -17.08 1.57 -4.78
CA LYS A 213 -16.26 0.58 -5.48
C LYS A 213 -15.51 -0.32 -4.48
N MET A 214 -14.89 0.25 -3.45
CA MET A 214 -14.14 -0.54 -2.46
C MET A 214 -15.07 -1.44 -1.63
N VAL A 215 -16.28 -0.98 -1.30
CA VAL A 215 -17.30 -1.82 -0.64
C VAL A 215 -17.75 -2.97 -1.55
N ALA A 216 -17.99 -2.69 -2.84
CA ALA A 216 -18.36 -3.72 -3.81
C ALA A 216 -17.24 -4.76 -4.02
N ARG A 217 -15.98 -4.31 -4.10
CA ARG A 217 -14.81 -5.20 -4.17
C ARG A 217 -14.70 -6.10 -2.94
N LYS A 218 -14.96 -5.57 -1.74
CA LYS A 218 -15.04 -6.40 -0.53
C LYS A 218 -16.14 -7.47 -0.64
N ALA A 219 -17.32 -7.09 -1.13
CA ALA A 219 -18.43 -8.04 -1.30
C ALA A 219 -18.10 -9.16 -2.31
N ASP A 220 -17.42 -8.84 -3.41
CA ASP A 220 -16.92 -9.83 -4.37
C ASP A 220 -16.00 -10.86 -3.70
N MET A 221 -15.04 -10.40 -2.88
CA MET A 221 -14.15 -11.30 -2.15
C MET A 221 -14.88 -12.18 -1.13
N MET A 222 -15.89 -11.63 -0.44
CA MET A 222 -16.70 -12.40 0.50
C MET A 222 -17.47 -13.53 -0.19
N GLY A 223 -17.92 -13.33 -1.43
CA GLY A 223 -18.53 -14.38 -2.25
C GLY A 223 -17.60 -15.55 -2.57
N ARG A 224 -16.28 -15.41 -2.37
CA ARG A 224 -15.29 -16.46 -2.57
C ARG A 224 -14.97 -17.25 -1.28
N LEU A 225 -15.59 -16.89 -0.15
CA LEU A 225 -15.42 -17.60 1.12
C LEU A 225 -16.34 -18.82 1.25
N SER A 226 -17.45 -18.84 0.51
CA SER A 226 -18.40 -19.96 0.47
C SER A 226 -17.79 -21.26 -0.05
#